data_AF-A0A2V8ASU3-F1
#
_entry.id   AF-A0A2V8ASU3-F1
#
_cell.length_a   1.000
_cell.length_b   1.000
_cell.length_c   1.000
_cell.angle_alpha   90.00
_cell.angle_beta   90.00
_cell.angle_gamma   90.00
#
_symmetry.space_group_name_H-M   'P 1'
#
loop_
_entity.id
_entity.type
_entity.pdbx_description
1 polymer ?
#
loop_
_entity_poly.entity_id
_entity_poly.type
_entity_poly.pdbx_seq_one_letter_code
_entity_poly.pdbx_strand_id
1 'polypeptide(L)'
;MAVNMDRGAAGTVEIVINRWSTDAERDRLLSTLMDKGPEKLLDVLQDMPRAGYFRTPDSIGWDVHYARRAPMPDGGERVVLATDRRIGFWEASNRPRSIDYPFTVIELHLNADGEGEGTMSLATKITADKENKMVVLENYGTTPVMLKSVRRERASR
;
A
#
# COMPACT_ATOMS: atom_id res chain seq x y z
N MET A 1 16.25 14.99 -0.46
CA MET A 1 16.68 14.67 0.92
C MET A 1 16.25 15.77 1.89
N ALA A 2 15.30 15.47 2.78
CA ALA A 2 15.20 15.88 4.20
C ALA A 2 13.75 15.66 4.67
N VAL A 3 13.59 14.99 5.81
CA VAL A 3 12.29 14.72 6.45
C VAL A 3 12.32 15.32 7.86
N ASN A 4 11.25 16.04 8.22
CA ASN A 4 11.13 16.75 9.49
C ASN A 4 10.72 15.79 10.61
N MET A 5 11.35 15.95 11.78
CA MET A 5 11.18 15.12 12.98
C MET A 5 10.21 15.79 13.96
N ASP A 6 9.23 15.05 14.47
CA ASP A 6 8.64 15.35 15.78
C ASP A 6 8.37 14.07 16.58
N ARG A 7 8.39 14.22 17.90
CA ARG A 7 8.74 13.21 18.91
C ARG A 7 7.60 12.25 19.19
N GLY A 8 7.80 10.98 18.83
CA GLY A 8 6.92 9.86 19.16
C GLY A 8 7.16 8.70 18.19
N ALA A 9 8.39 8.21 18.15
CA ALA A 9 8.81 7.10 17.27
C ALA A 9 8.35 7.20 15.79
N ALA A 10 8.34 8.41 15.22
CA ALA A 10 7.99 8.63 13.82
C ALA A 10 9.18 8.27 12.91
N GLY A 11 9.32 6.98 12.60
CA GLY A 11 10.25 6.52 11.56
C GLY A 11 9.82 7.08 10.20
N THR A 12 10.76 7.65 9.45
CA THR A 12 10.50 8.06 8.07
C THR A 12 10.28 6.84 7.20
N VAL A 13 9.10 6.72 6.58
CA VAL A 13 8.82 5.70 5.57
C VAL A 13 9.19 6.27 4.21
N GLU A 14 10.16 5.64 3.54
CA GLU A 14 10.49 5.94 2.16
C GLU A 14 9.76 4.98 1.24
N ILE A 15 9.05 5.49 0.24
CA ILE A 15 8.32 4.71 -0.75
C ILE A 15 8.86 5.10 -2.13
N VAL A 16 9.35 4.12 -2.87
CA VAL A 16 9.86 4.29 -4.23
C VAL A 16 9.01 3.47 -5.19
N ILE A 17 8.42 4.14 -6.18
CA ILE A 17 7.60 3.52 -7.23
C ILE A 17 8.40 3.58 -8.53
N ASN A 18 8.86 2.43 -9.00
CA ASN A 18 9.63 2.29 -10.23
C ASN A 18 8.73 2.14 -11.46
N ARG A 19 7.56 1.51 -11.29
CA ARG A 19 6.55 1.34 -12.34
C ARG A 19 5.14 1.33 -11.77
N TRP A 20 4.20 1.79 -12.59
CA TRP A 20 2.77 1.68 -12.29
C TRP A 20 2.21 0.40 -12.92
N SER A 21 1.38 -0.31 -12.17
CA SER A 21 0.65 -1.48 -12.62
C SER A 21 -0.37 -1.10 -13.69
N THR A 22 -0.46 -1.97 -14.69
CA THR A 22 -1.36 -1.86 -15.83
C THR A 22 -2.80 -2.20 -15.46
N ASP A 23 -3.74 -1.84 -16.34
CA ASP A 23 -5.14 -2.26 -16.21
C ASP A 23 -5.30 -3.79 -16.26
N ALA A 24 -4.49 -4.48 -17.08
CA ALA A 24 -4.51 -5.94 -17.17
C ALA A 24 -4.02 -6.60 -15.87
N GLU A 25 -2.96 -6.06 -15.24
CA GLU A 25 -2.48 -6.55 -13.94
C GLU A 25 -3.54 -6.34 -12.85
N ARG A 26 -4.21 -5.18 -12.82
CA ARG A 26 -5.36 -4.95 -11.92
C ARG A 26 -6.46 -5.98 -12.16
N ASP A 27 -6.90 -6.15 -13.40
CA ASP A 27 -8.01 -7.04 -13.72
C ASP A 27 -7.68 -8.49 -13.36
N ARG A 28 -6.43 -8.90 -13.56
CA ARG A 28 -5.95 -10.22 -13.13
C ARG A 28 -6.03 -10.40 -11.61
N LEU A 29 -5.62 -9.40 -10.83
CA LEU A 29 -5.72 -9.45 -9.36
C LEU A 29 -7.20 -9.51 -8.93
N LEU A 30 -8.06 -8.69 -9.54
CA LEU A 30 -9.49 -8.65 -9.23
C LEU A 30 -10.19 -9.97 -9.57
N SER A 31 -10.01 -10.50 -10.78
CA SER A 31 -10.58 -11.78 -11.18
C SER A 31 -10.05 -12.92 -10.30
N THR A 32 -8.76 -12.94 -9.98
CA THR A 32 -8.20 -13.96 -9.09
C THR A 32 -8.83 -13.92 -7.70
N LEU A 33 -9.00 -12.73 -7.15
CA LEU A 33 -9.65 -12.56 -5.85
C LEU A 33 -11.11 -13.02 -5.87
N MET A 34 -11.87 -12.67 -6.91
CA MET A 34 -13.28 -13.04 -7.05
C MET A 34 -13.48 -14.54 -7.29
N ASP A 35 -12.63 -15.15 -8.11
CA ASP A 35 -12.82 -16.54 -8.57
C ASP A 35 -12.12 -17.56 -7.67
N LYS A 36 -10.96 -17.19 -7.11
CA LYS A 36 -10.06 -18.12 -6.41
C LYS A 36 -9.74 -17.73 -4.96
N GLY A 37 -10.12 -16.54 -4.55
CA GLY A 37 -9.93 -16.06 -3.18
C GLY A 37 -8.51 -15.52 -2.88
N PRO A 38 -8.27 -15.13 -1.61
CA PRO A 38 -7.09 -14.38 -1.19
C PRO A 38 -5.77 -15.18 -1.24
N GLU A 39 -5.80 -16.49 -1.05
CA GLU A 39 -4.59 -17.33 -1.13
C GLU A 39 -3.99 -17.27 -2.53
N LYS A 40 -4.82 -17.46 -3.57
CA LYS A 40 -4.37 -17.40 -4.96
C LYS A 40 -4.04 -15.97 -5.40
N LEU A 41 -4.64 -14.97 -4.76
CA LEU A 41 -4.27 -13.58 -4.98
C LEU A 41 -2.81 -13.32 -4.57
N LEU A 42 -2.37 -13.89 -3.45
CA LEU A 42 -0.98 -13.75 -3.00
C LEU A 42 -0.01 -14.32 -4.04
N ASP A 43 -0.26 -15.54 -4.53
CA ASP A 43 0.56 -16.17 -5.57
C ASP A 43 0.68 -15.27 -6.81
N VAL A 44 -0.46 -14.71 -7.27
CA VAL A 44 -0.47 -13.82 -8.43
C VAL A 44 0.28 -12.52 -8.15
N LEU A 45 0.15 -11.95 -6.95
CA LEU A 45 0.86 -10.74 -6.55
C LEU A 45 2.37 -10.98 -6.48
N GLN A 46 2.82 -12.14 -6.00
CA GLN A 46 4.24 -12.53 -5.96
C GLN A 46 4.82 -12.76 -7.36
N ASP A 47 4.03 -13.30 -8.28
CA ASP A 47 4.41 -13.47 -9.68
C ASP A 47 4.46 -12.14 -10.46
N MET A 48 3.86 -11.08 -9.93
CA MET A 48 3.91 -9.77 -10.58
C MET A 48 5.31 -9.16 -10.48
N PRO A 49 5.78 -8.49 -11.54
CA PRO A 49 7.07 -7.82 -11.48
C PRO A 49 7.07 -6.75 -10.38
N ARG A 50 8.23 -6.56 -9.75
CA ARG A 50 8.42 -5.52 -8.74
C ARG A 50 7.98 -4.15 -9.29
N ALA A 51 6.98 -3.55 -8.67
CA ALA A 51 6.49 -2.21 -8.95
C ALA A 51 7.34 -1.12 -8.26
N GLY A 52 7.96 -1.48 -7.14
CA GLY A 52 8.74 -0.57 -6.33
C GLY A 52 9.21 -1.21 -5.04
N TYR A 53 9.49 -0.38 -4.05
CA TYR A 53 9.75 -0.82 -2.68
C TYR A 53 9.36 0.27 -1.70
N PHE A 54 9.22 -0.12 -0.44
CA PHE A 54 9.20 0.85 0.65
C PHE A 54 10.09 0.36 1.78
N ARG A 55 10.65 1.28 2.56
CA ARG A 55 11.51 0.98 3.70
C ARG A 55 11.23 1.92 4.85
N THR A 56 11.42 1.40 6.06
CA THR A 56 11.49 2.18 7.29
C THR A 56 12.94 2.27 7.75
N PRO A 57 13.30 3.18 8.68
CA PRO A 57 14.68 3.36 9.09
C PRO A 57 15.32 2.10 9.70
N ASP A 58 14.47 1.22 10.23
CA ASP A 58 14.78 -0.01 10.95
C ASP A 58 14.60 -1.28 10.09
N SER A 59 14.34 -1.17 8.78
CA SER A 59 14.08 -2.31 7.91
C SER A 59 14.91 -2.31 6.61
N ILE A 60 15.08 -3.51 6.04
CA ILE A 60 15.85 -3.76 4.81
C ILE A 60 15.09 -3.27 3.55
N GLY A 61 13.82 -2.89 3.71
CA GLY A 61 12.93 -2.55 2.60
C GLY A 61 12.17 -3.77 2.09
N TRP A 62 10.92 -3.55 1.71
CA TRP A 62 10.00 -4.56 1.21
C TRP A 62 9.58 -4.21 -0.21
N ASP A 63 9.39 -5.25 -1.01
CA ASP A 63 9.00 -5.10 -2.40
C ASP A 63 7.50 -4.81 -2.51
N VAL A 64 7.20 -3.83 -3.36
CA VAL A 64 5.85 -3.50 -3.77
C VAL A 64 5.65 -4.15 -5.12
N HIS A 65 4.64 -5.00 -5.26
CA HIS A 65 4.35 -5.72 -6.50
C HIS A 65 3.21 -5.07 -7.29
N TYR A 66 2.31 -4.38 -6.60
CA TYR A 66 1.24 -3.61 -7.22
C TYR A 66 1.36 -2.15 -6.81
N ALA A 67 1.34 -1.24 -7.78
CA ALA A 67 1.29 0.19 -7.55
C ALA A 67 0.37 0.83 -8.57
N ARG A 68 -0.67 1.52 -8.12
CA ARG A 68 -1.60 2.21 -9.02
C ARG A 68 -1.86 3.61 -8.52
N ARG A 69 -2.03 4.54 -9.45
CA ARG A 69 -2.53 5.89 -9.17
C ARG A 69 -3.82 6.14 -9.91
N ALA A 70 -4.68 6.97 -9.34
CA ALA A 70 -5.87 7.47 -9.98
C ALA A 70 -6.09 8.94 -9.63
N PRO A 71 -6.54 9.76 -10.58
CA PRO A 71 -6.92 11.14 -10.29
C PRO A 71 -8.13 11.16 -9.35
N MET A 72 -8.17 12.14 -8.46
CA MET A 72 -9.32 12.41 -7.61
C MET A 72 -10.09 13.66 -8.10
N PRO A 73 -11.40 13.79 -7.78
CA PRO A 73 -12.22 14.92 -8.22
C PRO A 73 -11.72 16.30 -7.75
N ASP A 74 -10.96 16.34 -6.66
CA ASP A 74 -10.35 17.53 -6.07
C ASP A 74 -9.06 17.98 -6.79
N GLY A 75 -8.66 17.30 -7.86
CA GLY A 75 -7.41 17.54 -8.57
C GLY A 75 -6.18 16.87 -7.94
N GLY A 76 -6.38 16.11 -6.86
CA GLY A 76 -5.36 15.26 -6.25
C GLY A 76 -5.17 13.92 -6.96
N GLU A 77 -4.34 13.07 -6.36
CA GLU A 77 -4.16 11.69 -6.78
C GLU A 77 -4.27 10.74 -5.59
N ARG A 78 -4.96 9.62 -5.80
CA ARG A 78 -4.96 8.47 -4.90
C ARG A 78 -3.94 7.46 -5.40
N VAL A 79 -3.03 7.04 -4.54
CA VAL A 79 -2.01 6.03 -4.83
C VAL A 79 -2.26 4.82 -3.94
N VAL A 80 -2.39 3.64 -4.56
CA VAL A 80 -2.58 2.37 -3.85
C VAL A 80 -1.42 1.44 -4.17
N LEU A 81 -0.78 0.92 -3.14
CA LEU A 81 0.36 0.01 -3.21
C LEU A 81 0.02 -1.28 -2.48
N ALA A 82 0.42 -2.43 -3.02
CA ALA A 82 0.30 -3.72 -2.33
C ALA A 82 1.60 -4.53 -2.36
N THR A 83 1.83 -5.23 -1.26
CA THR A 83 3.03 -6.00 -0.98
C THR A 83 2.61 -7.42 -0.55
N ASP A 84 3.44 -8.41 -0.83
CA ASP A 84 3.21 -9.83 -0.55
C ASP A 84 3.68 -10.27 0.85
N ARG A 85 4.14 -9.31 1.67
CA ARG A 85 4.64 -9.56 3.02
C ARG A 85 3.77 -8.89 4.06
N ARG A 86 3.47 -9.65 5.11
CA ARG A 86 2.98 -9.11 6.37
C ARG A 86 4.13 -8.35 7.04
N ILE A 87 3.99 -7.04 7.19
CA ILE A 87 4.90 -6.30 8.06
C ILE A 87 4.29 -6.19 9.45
N GLY A 88 5.02 -6.69 10.45
CA GLY A 88 4.70 -6.46 11.86
C GLY A 88 5.15 -5.07 12.28
N PHE A 89 4.33 -4.06 12.00
CA PHE A 89 4.59 -2.71 12.50
C PHE A 89 4.03 -2.56 13.92
N TRP A 90 4.95 -2.31 14.87
CA TRP A 90 4.73 -1.98 16.29
C TRP A 90 4.13 -3.10 17.17
N GLU A 91 5.04 -3.69 17.95
CA GLU A 91 4.88 -4.50 19.16
C GLU A 91 3.63 -5.39 19.29
N ALA A 92 3.91 -6.70 19.30
CA ALA A 92 2.99 -7.72 19.77
C ALA A 92 2.52 -7.37 21.19
N SER A 93 1.30 -6.85 21.31
CA SER A 93 0.61 -6.86 22.59
C SER A 93 -0.87 -7.17 22.39
N ASN A 94 -1.11 -8.47 22.50
CA ASN A 94 -2.31 -9.07 23.07
C ASN A 94 -3.53 -9.26 22.15
N ARG A 95 -3.50 -10.30 21.30
CA ARG A 95 -4.46 -11.45 21.34
C ARG A 95 -4.29 -12.46 20.18
N PRO A 96 -4.71 -13.74 20.37
CA PRO A 96 -4.36 -14.87 19.52
C PRO A 96 -5.44 -15.22 18.47
N ARG A 97 -5.03 -16.10 17.53
CA ARG A 97 -5.77 -16.88 16.50
C ARG A 97 -5.53 -16.40 15.07
N SER A 98 -4.88 -17.28 14.30
CA SER A 98 -5.08 -17.51 12.86
C SER A 98 -5.55 -16.29 12.07
N ILE A 99 -4.65 -15.33 11.92
CA ILE A 99 -4.84 -14.19 11.03
C ILE A 99 -3.94 -14.47 9.83
N ASP A 100 -4.47 -15.25 8.89
CA ASP A 100 -3.87 -15.58 7.60
C ASP A 100 -3.99 -14.38 6.64
N TYR A 101 -3.32 -13.26 6.96
CA TYR A 101 -3.30 -12.06 6.10
C TYR A 101 -1.89 -11.90 5.51
N PRO A 102 -1.66 -12.29 4.24
CA PRO A 102 -0.32 -12.30 3.69
C PRO A 102 0.10 -10.96 3.05
N PHE A 103 -0.79 -9.99 2.88
CA PHE A 103 -0.49 -8.75 2.15
C PHE A 103 -0.74 -7.47 2.95
N THR A 104 0.17 -6.51 2.75
CA THR A 104 0.07 -5.15 3.32
C THR A 104 -0.23 -4.17 2.20
N VAL A 105 -1.20 -3.29 2.44
CA VAL A 105 -1.64 -2.28 1.48
C VAL A 105 -1.39 -0.89 2.04
N ILE A 106 -0.85 -0.03 1.20
CA ILE A 106 -0.57 1.38 1.51
C ILE A 106 -1.41 2.22 0.57
N GLU A 107 -2.25 3.05 1.14
CA GLU A 107 -3.07 4.02 0.43
C GLU A 107 -2.55 5.42 0.75
N LEU A 108 -2.29 6.22 -0.27
CA LEU A 108 -1.86 7.61 -0.13
C LEU A 108 -2.87 8.49 -0.85
N HIS A 109 -3.27 9.58 -0.21
CA HIS A 109 -4.02 10.67 -0.79
C HIS A 109 -3.11 11.88 -0.87
N LEU A 110 -2.82 12.31 -2.10
CA LEU A 110 -2.00 13.48 -2.38
C LEU A 110 -2.88 14.54 -3.00
N ASN A 111 -2.72 15.79 -2.56
CA ASN A 111 -3.31 16.96 -3.20
C ASN A 111 -2.55 17.31 -4.50
N ALA A 112 -3.01 18.34 -5.20
CA ALA A 112 -2.38 18.82 -6.43
C ALA A 112 -0.91 19.26 -6.26
N ASP A 113 -0.51 19.64 -5.04
CA ASP A 113 0.87 20.03 -4.69
C ASP A 113 1.76 18.82 -4.37
N GLY A 114 1.19 17.60 -4.33
CA GLY A 114 1.90 16.37 -3.99
C GLY A 114 2.11 16.16 -2.49
N GLU A 115 1.35 16.85 -1.65
CA GLU A 115 1.34 16.69 -0.19
C GLU A 115 0.04 16.02 0.25
N GLY A 116 0.09 15.28 1.36
CA GLY A 116 -1.12 14.74 1.95
C GLY A 116 -0.85 13.66 2.99
N GLU A 117 -1.76 12.71 3.03
CA GLU A 117 -1.85 11.71 4.08
C GLU A 117 -1.92 10.31 3.49
N GLY A 118 -1.54 9.32 4.28
CA GLY A 118 -1.60 7.94 3.87
C GLY A 118 -2.00 7.04 5.02
N THR A 119 -2.42 5.84 4.65
CA THR A 119 -2.85 4.80 5.56
C THR A 119 -2.20 3.50 5.12
N MET A 120 -1.47 2.87 6.02
CA MET A 120 -0.95 1.53 5.82
C MET A 120 -1.73 0.55 6.67
N SER A 121 -2.21 -0.52 6.05
CA SER A 121 -3.07 -1.48 6.73
C SER A 121 -2.85 -2.90 6.25
N LEU A 122 -3.11 -3.84 7.16
CA LEU A 122 -3.26 -5.25 6.81
C LEU A 122 -4.66 -5.42 6.21
N ALA A 123 -4.68 -5.78 4.94
CA ALA A 123 -5.90 -5.96 4.20
C ALA A 123 -6.53 -7.32 4.54
N THR A 124 -7.72 -7.32 5.15
CA THR A 124 -8.45 -8.56 5.45
C THR A 124 -9.51 -8.89 4.41
N LYS A 125 -9.96 -7.86 3.69
CA LYS A 125 -10.85 -8.00 2.56
C LYS A 125 -10.51 -6.94 1.53
N ILE A 126 -10.21 -7.40 0.33
CA ILE A 126 -9.97 -6.55 -0.82
C ILE A 126 -11.27 -6.51 -1.64
N THR A 127 -11.64 -5.34 -2.14
CA THR A 127 -12.77 -5.10 -3.03
C THR A 127 -12.31 -4.37 -4.28
N ALA A 128 -13.09 -4.50 -5.34
CA ALA A 128 -12.94 -3.64 -6.51
C ALA A 128 -13.80 -2.39 -6.30
N ASP A 129 -13.18 -1.23 -6.30
CA ASP A 129 -13.88 -0.01 -6.66
C ASP A 129 -14.09 0.00 -8.17
N LYS A 130 -15.31 -0.30 -8.59
CA LYS A 130 -15.69 -0.38 -10.00
C LYS A 130 -15.76 0.98 -10.67
N GLU A 131 -16.04 2.05 -9.91
CA GLU A 131 -16.10 3.41 -10.45
C GLU A 131 -14.70 3.91 -10.78
N ASN A 132 -13.76 3.72 -9.85
CA ASN A 132 -12.39 4.19 -10.00
C ASN A 132 -11.47 3.14 -10.63
N LYS A 133 -12.00 1.94 -10.92
CA LYS A 133 -11.26 0.75 -11.36
C LYS A 133 -10.02 0.54 -10.49
N MET A 134 -10.22 0.53 -9.18
CA MET A 134 -9.15 0.37 -8.20
C MET A 134 -9.40 -0.84 -7.32
N VAL A 135 -8.31 -1.38 -6.79
CA VAL A 135 -8.32 -2.38 -5.74
C VAL A 135 -8.38 -1.58 -4.42
N VAL A 136 -9.46 -1.72 -3.67
CA VAL A 136 -9.74 -1.00 -2.42
C VAL A 136 -9.87 -2.01 -1.27
N LEU A 137 -9.69 -1.57 -0.04
CA LEU A 137 -9.83 -2.42 1.14
C LEU A 137 -11.20 -2.21 1.75
N GLU A 138 -11.93 -3.30 2.00
CA GLU A 138 -13.23 -3.25 2.67
C GLU A 138 -13.10 -3.45 4.18
N ASN A 139 -11.98 -3.99 4.66
CA ASN A 139 -11.86 -4.32 6.08
C ASN A 139 -10.42 -4.18 6.60
N TYR A 140 -10.29 -3.36 7.66
CA TYR A 140 -9.08 -3.12 8.42
C TYR A 140 -9.07 -4.10 9.60
N GLY A 141 -8.45 -5.27 9.43
CA GLY A 141 -8.38 -6.28 10.50
C GLY A 141 -7.52 -5.87 11.70
N THR A 142 -6.73 -4.81 11.53
CA THR A 142 -5.88 -4.22 12.56
C THR A 142 -5.95 -2.70 12.44
N THR A 143 -5.69 -2.01 13.56
CA THR A 143 -5.59 -0.55 13.56
C THR A 143 -4.59 -0.11 12.48
N PRO A 144 -5.02 0.72 11.50
CA PRO A 144 -4.12 1.16 10.45
C PRO A 144 -3.05 2.11 10.99
N VAL A 145 -1.87 2.09 10.36
CA VAL A 145 -0.81 3.06 10.62
C VAL A 145 -1.07 4.30 9.77
N MET A 146 -1.23 5.45 10.43
CA MET A 146 -1.43 6.74 9.77
C MET A 146 -0.10 7.36 9.35
N LEU A 147 0.02 7.72 8.08
CA LEU A 147 1.12 8.48 7.50
C LEU A 147 0.65 9.93 7.37
N LYS A 148 0.97 10.78 8.35
CA LYS A 148 0.41 12.15 8.46
C LYS A 148 1.10 13.20 7.59
N SER A 149 2.27 12.90 7.06
CA SER A 149 3.10 13.88 6.33
C SER A 149 3.70 13.24 5.09
N VAL A 150 2.83 12.79 4.20
CA VAL A 150 3.24 12.25 2.90
C VAL A 150 3.56 13.40 1.98
N ARG A 151 4.74 13.38 1.38
CA ARG A 151 5.15 14.37 0.40
C ARG A 151 5.85 13.68 -0.75
N ARG A 152 5.42 14.01 -1.96
CA ARG A 152 6.04 13.53 -3.19
C ARG A 152 7.37 14.24 -3.40
N GLU A 153 8.45 13.49 -3.35
CA GLU A 153 9.75 13.99 -3.77
C GLU A 153 9.82 14.02 -5.30
N ARG A 154 10.14 15.17 -5.88
CA ARG A 154 10.48 15.24 -7.30
C ARG A 154 11.81 14.51 -7.47
N ALA A 155 11.83 13.46 -8.29
CA ALA A 155 13.08 12.81 -8.66
C ALA A 155 14.04 13.89 -9.21
N SER A 156 15.10 14.17 -8.45
CA SER A 156 16.13 15.09 -8.91
C SER A 156 16.79 14.45 -10.13
N ARG A 157 16.70 15.14 -11.25
CA ARG A 157 17.24 14.70 -12.53
C ARG A 157 18.76 14.83 -12.55
#